data_AF-A0A943UHY6-F1
#
_entry.id   AF-A0A943UHY6-F1
#
_cell.length_a   1.000
_cell.length_b   1.000
_cell.length_c   1.000
_cell.angle_alpha   90.00
_cell.angle_beta   90.00
_cell.angle_gamma   90.00
#
_symmetry.space_group_name_H-M   'P 1'
#
loop_
_entity.id
_entity.type
_entity.pdbx_description
1 polymer ?
#
loop_
_entity_poly.entity_id
_entity_poly.type
_entity_poly.pdbx_seq_one_letter_code
_entity_poly.pdbx_strand_id
1 'polypeptide(L)'
;MVISDKQTLRRCVKQAVRRTEVVETLLYFDICNGEMGIKTLAETFSQSEGSSPFQADAVAAYAAMEALDMPIDDIHRAALIQSGYTREAYLREILDVMHARQVFACVSLREAEHAAFADDRVAPLLVISSDLFTPGRYGVEYAERADEIRSAAQKCGAKDILMEHFDENALQFCLLPLCEDEKLRLHIQLENGRQLNTFILLLDLFVGVRALAFADASIEPALIEAAASRRRLLVRIGEHIPLALSRLGTRFIPYASEAILPEQMLGRWIVAREAIWPVLCDAYLPLARCGYPLTSEAIAADVQKLFGGHFLMDDDTAQNARE
;
A
#
# COMPACT_ATOMS: atom_id res chain seq x y z
N MET A 1 23.06 10.34 17.40
CA MET A 1 24.36 10.93 16.93
C MET A 1 24.07 12.08 15.98
N VAL A 2 24.72 13.25 16.09
CA VAL A 2 24.49 14.37 15.15
C VAL A 2 25.22 14.11 13.84
N ILE A 3 24.51 14.21 12.72
CA ILE A 3 24.99 13.91 11.38
C ILE A 3 25.43 15.22 10.71
N SER A 4 26.74 15.38 10.53
CA SER A 4 27.33 16.60 9.94
C SER A 4 27.98 16.38 8.57
N ASP A 5 28.12 15.14 8.12
CA ASP A 5 28.74 14.81 6.83
C ASP A 5 27.84 13.92 5.95
N LYS A 6 28.04 14.02 4.63
CA LYS A 6 27.21 13.35 3.62
C LYS A 6 27.32 11.82 3.68
N GLN A 7 28.47 11.26 4.05
CA GLN A 7 28.66 9.81 4.07
C GLN A 7 27.93 9.19 5.25
N THR A 8 28.01 9.81 6.43
CA THR A 8 27.25 9.42 7.61
C THR A 8 25.75 9.52 7.35
N LEU A 9 25.28 10.61 6.72
CA LEU A 9 23.87 10.76 6.34
C LEU A 9 23.38 9.61 5.44
N ARG A 10 24.12 9.32 4.35
CA ARG A 10 23.79 8.21 3.44
C ARG A 10 23.69 6.89 4.19
N ARG A 11 24.64 6.61 5.08
CA ARG A 11 24.65 5.36 5.88
C ARG A 11 23.44 5.29 6.80
N CYS A 12 23.13 6.37 7.53
CA CYS A 12 21.99 6.42 8.44
C CYS A 12 20.66 6.26 7.71
N VAL A 13 20.42 7.01 6.63
CA VAL A 13 19.18 6.91 5.84
C VAL A 13 19.04 5.51 5.24
N LYS A 14 20.10 4.97 4.63
CA LYS A 14 20.06 3.62 4.06
C LYS A 14 19.77 2.54 5.12
N GLN A 15 20.38 2.64 6.29
CA GLN A 15 20.12 1.70 7.39
C GLN A 15 18.69 1.83 7.93
N ALA A 16 18.18 3.05 8.07
CA ALA A 16 16.80 3.29 8.51
C ALA A 16 15.81 2.68 7.51
N VAL A 17 15.96 2.96 6.21
CA VAL A 17 15.08 2.44 5.16
C VAL A 17 15.15 0.92 5.04
N ARG A 18 16.31 0.29 5.28
CA ARG A 18 16.42 -1.19 5.22
C ARG A 18 15.81 -1.90 6.42
N ARG A 19 15.84 -1.27 7.60
CA ARG A 19 15.39 -1.89 8.86
C ARG A 19 13.96 -1.56 9.23
N THR A 20 13.37 -0.53 8.61
CA THR A 20 12.01 -0.14 8.95
C THR A 20 11.05 -1.27 8.59
N GLU A 21 10.06 -1.46 9.45
CA GLU A 21 8.90 -2.27 9.09
C GLU A 21 8.12 -1.57 7.96
N VAL A 22 7.42 -2.36 7.15
CA VAL A 22 6.55 -1.87 6.07
C VAL A 22 5.09 -2.15 6.34
N VAL A 23 4.24 -1.23 5.93
CA VAL A 23 2.82 -1.46 5.69
C VAL A 23 2.60 -1.54 4.19
N GLU A 24 2.23 -2.73 3.70
CA GLU A 24 1.74 -2.90 2.34
C GLU A 24 0.27 -2.51 2.30
N THR A 25 -0.07 -1.44 1.58
CA THR A 25 -1.44 -0.94 1.52
C THR A 25 -2.29 -1.59 0.42
N LEU A 26 -1.69 -2.35 -0.50
CA LEU A 26 -2.42 -2.97 -1.60
C LEU A 26 -1.72 -4.23 -2.14
N LEU A 27 -2.29 -5.39 -1.81
CA LEU A 27 -1.93 -6.70 -2.36
C LEU A 27 -3.15 -7.33 -3.04
N TYR A 28 -3.09 -7.59 -4.35
CA TYR A 28 -4.19 -8.18 -5.12
C TYR A 28 -4.31 -9.71 -4.98
N PHE A 29 -3.37 -10.33 -4.28
CA PHE A 29 -3.34 -11.78 -4.12
C PHE A 29 -4.47 -12.28 -3.21
N ASP A 30 -5.19 -13.31 -3.67
CA ASP A 30 -6.08 -14.09 -2.81
C ASP A 30 -5.25 -14.90 -1.81
N ILE A 31 -5.10 -14.35 -0.61
CA ILE A 31 -4.34 -15.00 0.48
C ILE A 31 -4.98 -16.33 0.90
N CYS A 32 -6.29 -16.50 0.73
CA CYS A 32 -6.97 -17.72 1.14
C CYS A 32 -6.73 -18.87 0.14
N ASN A 33 -6.93 -18.62 -1.16
CA ASN A 33 -6.94 -19.70 -2.17
C ASN A 33 -5.96 -19.52 -3.34
N GLY A 34 -5.36 -18.34 -3.53
CA GLY A 34 -4.51 -18.05 -4.68
C GLY A 34 -3.27 -18.93 -4.72
N GLU A 35 -2.86 -19.43 -5.88
CA GLU A 35 -1.63 -20.21 -5.98
C GLU A 35 -0.39 -19.31 -5.78
N MET A 36 0.52 -19.72 -4.88
CA MET A 36 1.80 -19.04 -4.64
C MET A 36 2.94 -20.04 -4.74
N GLY A 37 4.15 -19.54 -4.88
CA GLY A 37 5.35 -20.36 -5.01
C GLY A 37 6.23 -19.93 -6.16
N ILE A 38 7.43 -20.48 -6.17
CA ILE A 38 8.48 -20.15 -7.15
C ILE A 38 8.07 -20.48 -8.59
N LYS A 39 7.25 -21.53 -8.80
CA LYS A 39 6.73 -21.86 -10.14
C LYS A 39 5.79 -20.78 -10.66
N THR A 40 4.82 -20.37 -9.86
CA THR A 40 3.87 -19.31 -10.21
C THR A 40 4.60 -17.99 -10.44
N LEU A 41 5.57 -17.65 -9.58
CA LEU A 41 6.45 -16.49 -9.77
C LEU A 41 7.17 -16.56 -11.12
N ALA A 42 7.76 -17.71 -11.46
CA ALA A 42 8.46 -17.91 -12.74
C ALA A 42 7.56 -17.73 -13.97
N GLU A 43 6.31 -18.16 -13.89
CA GLU A 43 5.34 -18.02 -14.97
C GLU A 43 4.97 -16.54 -15.21
N THR A 44 4.85 -15.72 -14.15
CA THR A 44 4.45 -14.31 -14.27
C THR A 44 5.41 -13.45 -15.11
N PHE A 45 6.73 -13.69 -15.03
CA PHE A 45 7.70 -12.96 -15.86
C PHE A 45 8.10 -13.68 -17.15
N SER A 46 7.62 -14.91 -17.37
CA SER A 46 7.79 -15.64 -18.65
C SER A 46 6.66 -15.36 -19.65
N GLN A 47 5.45 -15.02 -19.17
CA GLN A 47 4.25 -14.87 -19.99
C GLN A 47 4.09 -13.51 -20.67
N SER A 48 4.90 -12.54 -20.32
CA SER A 48 4.79 -11.23 -20.90
C SER A 48 5.71 -11.23 -22.17
N GLU A 49 5.28 -10.70 -23.31
CA GLU A 49 6.14 -10.42 -24.46
C GLU A 49 6.02 -8.93 -24.82
N GLY A 50 7.11 -8.15 -24.73
CA GLY A 50 7.18 -6.75 -25.23
C GLY A 50 7.76 -5.69 -24.29
N SER A 51 9.10 -5.53 -24.29
CA SER A 51 9.95 -4.43 -23.78
C SER A 51 9.48 -3.49 -22.63
N SER A 52 10.35 -3.36 -21.62
CA SER A 52 10.39 -2.42 -20.47
C SER A 52 9.87 -2.96 -19.11
N PRO A 53 8.57 -3.30 -18.92
CA PRO A 53 8.05 -3.80 -17.63
C PRO A 53 8.67 -5.15 -17.19
N PHE A 54 9.06 -5.95 -18.18
CA PHE A 54 9.79 -7.21 -18.05
C PHE A 54 10.98 -7.18 -17.12
N GLN A 55 11.77 -6.12 -17.22
CA GLN A 55 12.99 -6.02 -16.44
C GLN A 55 12.68 -5.71 -14.98
N ALA A 56 11.65 -4.91 -14.70
CA ALA A 56 11.29 -4.55 -13.34
C ALA A 56 10.72 -5.76 -12.58
N ASP A 57 9.80 -6.51 -13.18
CA ASP A 57 9.23 -7.69 -12.54
C ASP A 57 10.23 -8.86 -12.44
N ALA A 58 11.10 -9.04 -13.43
CA ALA A 58 12.20 -10.01 -13.32
C ALA A 58 13.19 -9.62 -12.21
N VAL A 59 13.59 -8.34 -12.13
CA VAL A 59 14.48 -7.84 -11.06
C VAL A 59 13.83 -8.02 -9.68
N ALA A 60 12.53 -7.74 -9.55
CA ALA A 60 11.79 -8.01 -8.33
C ALA A 60 11.76 -9.52 -8.00
N ALA A 61 11.46 -10.38 -8.97
CA ALA A 61 11.46 -11.83 -8.76
C ALA A 61 12.83 -12.35 -8.32
N TYR A 62 13.92 -11.89 -8.95
CA TYR A 62 15.28 -12.23 -8.55
C TYR A 62 15.61 -11.73 -7.15
N ALA A 63 15.22 -10.50 -6.81
CA ALA A 63 15.41 -9.95 -5.47
C ALA A 63 14.65 -10.76 -4.40
N ALA A 64 13.44 -11.22 -4.71
CA ALA A 64 12.66 -12.09 -3.83
C ALA A 64 13.33 -13.45 -3.64
N MET A 65 13.76 -14.10 -4.73
CA MET A 65 14.45 -15.38 -4.67
C MET A 65 15.77 -15.29 -3.90
N GLU A 66 16.57 -14.23 -4.12
CA GLU A 66 17.79 -13.96 -3.37
C GLU A 66 17.49 -13.79 -1.87
N ALA A 67 16.47 -13.00 -1.53
CA ALA A 67 16.10 -12.74 -0.14
C ALA A 67 15.53 -13.97 0.59
N LEU A 68 14.95 -14.92 -0.15
CA LEU A 68 14.45 -16.20 0.36
C LEU A 68 15.50 -17.32 0.31
N ASP A 69 16.77 -16.99 0.02
CA ASP A 69 17.86 -17.96 -0.16
C ASP A 69 17.55 -19.08 -1.19
N MET A 70 16.75 -18.76 -2.20
CA MET A 70 16.36 -19.69 -3.26
C MET A 70 17.39 -19.70 -4.40
N PRO A 71 17.73 -20.88 -4.96
CA PRO A 71 18.67 -20.97 -6.07
C PRO A 71 18.08 -20.33 -7.33
N ILE A 72 18.62 -19.17 -7.68
CA ILE A 72 18.16 -18.35 -8.82
C ILE A 72 18.35 -19.05 -10.17
N ASP A 73 19.47 -19.76 -10.34
CA ASP A 73 19.81 -20.44 -11.60
C ASP A 73 19.07 -21.77 -11.81
N ASP A 74 18.31 -22.24 -10.81
CA ASP A 74 17.62 -23.53 -10.84
C ASP A 74 16.22 -23.43 -10.22
N ILE A 75 15.26 -22.97 -11.02
CA ILE A 75 13.84 -22.84 -10.65
C ILE A 75 13.25 -24.16 -10.16
N HIS A 76 13.67 -25.30 -10.72
CA HIS A 76 13.18 -26.61 -10.28
C HIS A 76 13.64 -26.93 -8.86
N ARG A 77 14.91 -26.67 -8.54
CA ARG A 77 15.44 -26.84 -7.19
C ARG A 77 14.82 -25.84 -6.21
N ALA A 78 14.62 -24.59 -6.62
CA ALA A 78 13.95 -23.59 -5.80
C ALA A 78 12.50 -24.00 -5.48
N ALA A 79 11.76 -24.49 -6.47
CA ALA A 79 10.41 -25.03 -6.27
C ALA A 79 10.41 -26.26 -5.35
N LEU A 80 11.44 -27.12 -5.42
CA LEU A 80 11.58 -28.26 -4.51
C LEU A 80 11.80 -27.81 -3.07
N ILE A 81 12.65 -26.79 -2.85
CA ILE A 81 12.86 -26.20 -1.51
C ILE A 81 11.55 -25.60 -0.99
N GLN A 82 10.87 -24.80 -1.81
CA GLN A 82 9.58 -24.19 -1.46
C GLN A 82 8.50 -25.24 -1.14
N SER A 83 8.50 -26.39 -1.83
CA SER A 83 7.54 -27.48 -1.55
C SER A 83 7.69 -28.11 -0.16
N GLY A 84 8.80 -27.85 0.53
CA GLY A 84 8.99 -28.24 1.93
C GLY A 84 8.19 -27.41 2.92
N TYR A 85 7.63 -26.27 2.50
CA TYR A 85 6.81 -25.40 3.34
C TYR A 85 5.31 -25.68 3.16
N THR A 86 4.54 -25.53 4.25
CA THR A 86 3.10 -25.28 4.15
C THR A 86 2.85 -23.86 3.61
N ARG A 87 1.69 -23.61 3.01
CA ARG A 87 1.29 -22.27 2.52
C ARG A 87 1.49 -21.19 3.60
N GLU A 88 0.99 -21.43 4.81
CA GLU A 88 0.99 -20.47 5.90
C GLU A 88 2.42 -20.18 6.39
N ALA A 89 3.24 -21.22 6.55
CA ALA A 89 4.65 -21.08 6.91
C ALA A 89 5.45 -20.32 5.85
N TYR A 90 5.18 -20.57 4.57
CA TYR A 90 5.86 -19.89 3.48
C TYR A 90 5.45 -18.41 3.38
N LEU A 91 4.16 -18.11 3.51
CA LEU A 91 3.70 -16.73 3.59
C LEU A 91 4.32 -16.00 4.80
N ARG A 92 4.37 -16.66 5.96
CA ARG A 92 5.01 -16.10 7.16
C ARG A 92 6.49 -15.78 6.92
N GLU A 93 7.24 -16.67 6.28
CA GLU A 93 8.64 -16.44 5.93
C GLU A 93 8.77 -15.18 5.04
N ILE A 94 7.94 -15.04 4.01
CA ILE A 94 7.92 -13.87 3.13
C ILE A 94 7.66 -12.59 3.93
N LEU A 95 6.69 -12.59 4.83
CA LEU A 95 6.36 -11.44 5.68
C LEU A 95 7.50 -11.10 6.65
N ASP A 96 8.18 -12.11 7.20
CA ASP A 96 9.31 -11.94 8.11
C ASP A 96 10.51 -11.31 7.38
N VAL A 97 10.87 -11.85 6.21
CA VAL A 97 11.96 -11.33 5.36
C VAL A 97 11.64 -9.91 4.87
N MET A 98 10.38 -9.62 4.56
CA MET A 98 9.94 -8.28 4.14
C MET A 98 10.01 -7.25 5.30
N HIS A 99 10.10 -7.70 6.55
CA HIS A 99 9.81 -6.92 7.75
C HIS A 99 8.41 -6.29 7.68
N ALA A 100 7.41 -7.11 7.34
CA ALA A 100 6.02 -6.66 7.26
C ALA A 100 5.46 -6.39 8.66
N ARG A 101 4.88 -5.21 8.85
CA ARG A 101 4.05 -4.90 10.01
C ARG A 101 2.58 -5.18 9.73
N GLN A 102 2.10 -4.77 8.57
CA GLN A 102 0.73 -5.03 8.12
C GLN A 102 0.70 -5.17 6.60
N VAL A 103 -0.17 -6.01 6.07
CA VAL A 103 -0.43 -6.21 4.64
C VAL A 103 -1.93 -6.16 4.40
N PHE A 104 -2.37 -5.28 3.51
CA PHE A 104 -3.76 -5.12 3.11
C PHE A 104 -4.03 -5.93 1.85
N ALA A 105 -4.71 -7.07 2.03
CA ALA A 105 -4.99 -8.00 0.96
C ALA A 105 -6.42 -7.83 0.44
N CYS A 106 -6.54 -7.74 -0.87
CA CYS A 106 -7.81 -7.57 -1.56
C CYS A 106 -8.73 -8.77 -1.27
N VAL A 107 -9.95 -8.47 -0.84
CA VAL A 107 -11.04 -9.44 -0.68
C VAL A 107 -12.23 -8.95 -1.48
N SER A 108 -12.76 -9.78 -2.37
CA SER A 108 -13.98 -9.41 -3.09
C SER A 108 -15.22 -9.56 -2.19
N LEU A 109 -16.31 -8.86 -2.54
CA LEU A 109 -17.60 -9.00 -1.83
C LEU A 109 -18.07 -10.47 -1.76
N ARG A 110 -17.78 -11.28 -2.78
CA ARG A 110 -18.18 -12.69 -2.85
C ARG A 110 -17.39 -13.57 -1.89
N GLU A 111 -16.14 -13.23 -1.64
CA GLU A 111 -15.22 -14.00 -0.80
C GLU A 111 -15.25 -13.57 0.66
N ALA A 112 -15.84 -12.40 0.97
CA ALA A 112 -15.82 -11.82 2.31
C ALA A 112 -16.35 -12.76 3.42
N GLU A 113 -17.28 -13.66 3.12
CA GLU A 113 -17.79 -14.64 4.10
C GLU A 113 -16.80 -15.77 4.41
N HIS A 114 -15.88 -16.06 3.49
CA HIS A 114 -14.91 -17.15 3.59
C HIS A 114 -13.49 -16.64 3.87
N ALA A 115 -13.29 -15.32 3.90
CA ALA A 115 -11.99 -14.71 4.15
C ALA A 115 -11.51 -15.03 5.58
N ALA A 116 -10.44 -15.82 5.68
CA ALA A 116 -9.82 -16.16 6.95
C ALA A 116 -8.30 -16.01 6.83
N PHE A 117 -7.73 -15.16 7.67
CA PHE A 117 -6.30 -14.87 7.65
C PHE A 117 -5.60 -15.59 8.81
N ALA A 118 -4.62 -16.43 8.49
CA ALA A 118 -3.88 -17.20 9.49
C ALA A 118 -2.79 -16.40 10.22
N ASP A 119 -2.32 -15.31 9.61
CA ASP A 119 -1.30 -14.40 10.16
C ASP A 119 -1.97 -13.04 10.46
N ASP A 120 -1.74 -12.52 11.66
CA ASP A 120 -2.38 -11.31 12.19
C ASP A 120 -1.91 -10.02 11.51
N ARG A 121 -0.76 -10.07 10.85
CA ARG A 121 -0.27 -8.97 10.02
C ARG A 121 -1.06 -8.80 8.73
N VAL A 122 -1.94 -9.73 8.37
CA VAL A 122 -2.77 -9.61 7.17
C VAL A 122 -4.14 -9.04 7.54
N ALA A 123 -4.48 -7.91 6.94
CA ALA A 123 -5.80 -7.29 7.07
C ALA A 123 -6.55 -7.34 5.72
N PRO A 124 -7.88 -7.52 5.73
CA PRO A 124 -8.68 -7.45 4.52
C PRO A 124 -8.86 -6.02 4.05
N LEU A 125 -8.67 -5.82 2.75
CA LEU A 125 -9.06 -4.64 1.98
C LEU A 125 -10.24 -5.04 1.09
N LEU A 126 -11.44 -4.60 1.44
CA LEU A 126 -12.64 -5.01 0.71
C LEU A 126 -12.73 -4.27 -0.62
N VAL A 127 -12.65 -5.01 -1.73
CA VAL A 127 -12.66 -4.43 -3.08
C VAL A 127 -14.09 -4.27 -3.57
N ILE A 128 -14.41 -3.05 -3.98
CA ILE A 128 -15.69 -2.67 -4.57
C ILE A 128 -15.49 -2.55 -6.08
N SER A 129 -15.96 -3.58 -6.79
CA SER A 129 -15.92 -3.63 -8.25
C SER A 129 -16.89 -2.62 -8.87
N SER A 130 -16.52 -2.09 -10.03
CA SER A 130 -17.36 -1.21 -10.85
C SER A 130 -18.70 -1.85 -11.24
N ASP A 131 -18.72 -3.18 -11.38
CA ASP A 131 -19.91 -3.92 -11.81
C ASP A 131 -21.05 -3.81 -10.80
N LEU A 132 -20.73 -3.55 -9.53
CA LEU A 132 -21.72 -3.42 -8.45
C LEU A 132 -22.69 -2.26 -8.68
N PHE A 133 -22.23 -1.19 -9.35
CA PHE A 133 -23.01 0.02 -9.60
C PHE A 133 -23.41 0.17 -11.06
N THR A 134 -23.27 -0.88 -11.87
CA THR A 134 -23.74 -0.83 -13.24
C THR A 134 -25.28 -0.93 -13.25
N PRO A 135 -26.00 0.11 -13.71
CA PRO A 135 -27.45 0.12 -13.67
C PRO A 135 -28.02 -0.96 -14.58
N GLY A 136 -28.79 -1.88 -13.98
CA GLY A 136 -29.62 -2.81 -14.72
C GLY A 136 -30.91 -2.15 -15.21
N ARG A 137 -31.91 -2.96 -15.57
CA ARG A 137 -33.22 -2.49 -16.03
C ARG A 137 -33.96 -1.60 -15.01
N TYR A 138 -33.64 -1.74 -13.73
CA TYR A 138 -34.29 -1.04 -12.61
C TYR A 138 -33.43 0.06 -11.97
N GLY A 139 -32.27 0.38 -12.55
CA GLY A 139 -31.32 1.31 -11.93
C GLY A 139 -30.48 0.66 -10.82
N VAL A 140 -29.86 1.50 -9.98
CA VAL A 140 -29.01 1.09 -8.84
C VAL A 140 -29.62 1.63 -7.55
N GLU A 141 -29.96 0.73 -6.65
CA GLU A 141 -30.39 1.09 -5.29
C GLU A 141 -29.14 1.21 -4.40
N TYR A 142 -28.56 2.41 -4.31
CA TYR A 142 -27.31 2.65 -3.56
C TYR A 142 -27.41 2.25 -2.09
N ALA A 143 -28.58 2.37 -1.46
CA ALA A 143 -28.81 1.93 -0.09
C ALA A 143 -28.65 0.41 0.07
N GLU A 144 -29.23 -0.39 -0.84
CA GLU A 144 -29.07 -1.84 -0.82
C GLU A 144 -27.60 -2.25 -1.05
N ARG A 145 -26.90 -1.54 -1.95
CA ARG A 145 -25.46 -1.77 -2.17
C ARG A 145 -24.64 -1.42 -0.92
N ALA A 146 -24.98 -0.34 -0.22
CA ALA A 146 -24.31 0.04 1.02
C ALA A 146 -24.47 -1.04 2.10
N ASP A 147 -25.67 -1.63 2.23
CA ASP A 147 -25.93 -2.73 3.18
C ASP A 147 -25.18 -4.01 2.80
N GLU A 148 -25.07 -4.32 1.51
CA GLU A 148 -24.26 -5.44 1.01
C GLU A 148 -22.78 -5.26 1.37
N ILE A 149 -22.23 -4.06 1.11
CA ILE A 149 -20.83 -3.74 1.43
C ILE A 149 -20.60 -3.76 2.94
N ARG A 150 -21.50 -3.17 3.73
CA ARG A 150 -21.45 -3.20 5.20
C ARG A 150 -21.40 -4.63 5.73
N SER A 151 -22.30 -5.49 5.25
CA SER A 151 -22.37 -6.90 5.66
C SER A 151 -21.08 -7.64 5.31
N ALA A 152 -20.56 -7.45 4.09
CA ALA A 152 -19.30 -8.05 3.67
C ALA A 152 -18.11 -7.57 4.52
N ALA A 153 -17.99 -6.25 4.77
CA ALA A 153 -16.93 -5.68 5.60
C ALA A 153 -16.96 -6.25 7.02
N GLN A 154 -18.14 -6.41 7.61
CA GLN A 154 -18.30 -7.02 8.93
C GLN A 154 -17.93 -8.50 8.95
N LYS A 155 -18.27 -9.26 7.90
CA LYS A 155 -17.95 -10.70 7.80
C LYS A 155 -16.45 -10.96 7.71
N CYS A 156 -15.72 -10.20 6.90
CA CYS A 156 -14.27 -10.36 6.79
C CYS A 156 -13.49 -9.56 7.83
N GLY A 157 -14.13 -8.61 8.53
CA GLY A 157 -13.47 -7.71 9.49
C GLY A 157 -12.71 -6.55 8.83
N ALA A 158 -13.07 -6.17 7.61
CA ALA A 158 -12.44 -5.06 6.90
C ALA A 158 -12.77 -3.71 7.54
N LYS A 159 -11.72 -2.91 7.73
CA LYS A 159 -11.81 -1.48 8.09
C LYS A 159 -11.47 -0.57 6.91
N ASP A 160 -11.00 -1.16 5.82
CA ASP A 160 -10.53 -0.46 4.63
C ASP A 160 -11.29 -1.02 3.43
N ILE A 161 -11.76 -0.12 2.56
CA ILE A 161 -12.43 -0.46 1.31
C ILE A 161 -11.67 0.14 0.14
N LEU A 162 -11.54 -0.59 -0.96
CA LEU A 162 -10.94 -0.12 -2.20
C LEU A 162 -12.02 0.10 -3.25
N MET A 163 -12.12 1.33 -3.75
CA MET A 163 -12.87 1.61 -4.97
C MET A 163 -11.95 1.35 -6.17
N GLU A 164 -12.21 0.27 -6.91
CA GLU A 164 -11.35 -0.17 -8.01
C GLU A 164 -11.35 0.83 -9.18
N HIS A 165 -12.52 1.39 -9.49
CA HIS A 165 -12.69 2.36 -10.56
C HIS A 165 -13.49 3.56 -10.08
N PHE A 166 -13.09 4.76 -10.48
CA PHE A 166 -13.77 5.98 -10.06
C PHE A 166 -15.18 6.09 -10.65
N ASP A 167 -16.18 6.17 -9.77
CA ASP A 167 -17.58 6.47 -10.11
C ASP A 167 -18.12 7.53 -9.14
N GLU A 168 -18.42 8.71 -9.69
CA GLU A 168 -18.87 9.87 -8.91
C GLU A 168 -20.18 9.59 -8.13
N ASN A 169 -21.12 8.87 -8.73
CA ASN A 169 -22.42 8.62 -8.12
C ASN A 169 -22.29 7.55 -7.03
N ALA A 170 -21.57 6.46 -7.31
CA ALA A 170 -21.31 5.42 -6.32
C ALA A 170 -20.57 5.99 -5.10
N LEU A 171 -19.59 6.87 -5.35
CA LEU A 171 -18.84 7.54 -4.30
C LEU A 171 -19.76 8.44 -3.46
N GLN A 172 -20.55 9.32 -4.09
CA GLN A 172 -21.40 10.29 -3.40
C GLN A 172 -22.56 9.66 -2.63
N PHE A 173 -23.25 8.69 -3.24
CA PHE A 173 -24.52 8.17 -2.74
C PHE A 173 -24.41 6.85 -1.97
N CYS A 174 -23.26 6.16 -2.04
CA CYS A 174 -23.04 4.89 -1.34
C CYS A 174 -21.76 4.91 -0.49
N LEU A 175 -20.59 5.05 -1.12
CA LEU A 175 -19.32 4.77 -0.43
C LEU A 175 -18.97 5.81 0.64
N LEU A 176 -19.10 7.11 0.37
CA LEU A 176 -18.78 8.14 1.36
C LEU A 176 -19.73 8.14 2.57
N PRO A 177 -21.07 8.07 2.40
CA PRO A 177 -21.98 7.88 3.52
C PRO A 177 -21.64 6.63 4.34
N LEU A 178 -21.43 5.49 3.67
CA LEU A 178 -21.09 4.23 4.34
C LEU A 178 -19.77 4.32 5.12
N CYS A 179 -18.73 4.92 4.52
CA CYS A 179 -17.45 5.11 5.18
C CYS A 179 -17.55 5.99 6.42
N GLU A 180 -18.40 7.02 6.37
CA GLU A 180 -18.62 7.91 7.52
C GLU A 180 -19.35 7.19 8.66
N ASP A 181 -20.41 6.46 8.33
CA ASP A 181 -21.25 5.73 9.31
C ASP A 181 -20.49 4.59 9.99
N GLU A 182 -19.83 3.74 9.18
CA GLU A 182 -19.11 2.56 9.65
C GLU A 182 -17.64 2.85 10.03
N LYS A 183 -17.19 4.10 9.84
CA LYS A 183 -15.81 4.55 10.07
C LYS A 183 -14.79 3.74 9.25
N LEU A 184 -15.16 3.37 8.03
CA LEU A 184 -14.26 2.70 7.08
C LEU A 184 -13.32 3.72 6.44
N ARG A 185 -12.10 3.30 6.15
CA ARG A 185 -11.15 4.08 5.36
C ARG A 185 -11.33 3.77 3.87
N LEU A 186 -11.50 4.82 3.07
CA LEU A 186 -11.64 4.69 1.62
C LEU A 186 -10.26 4.73 0.93
N HIS A 187 -9.95 3.70 0.15
CA HIS A 187 -8.82 3.66 -0.77
C HIS A 187 -9.33 3.94 -2.17
N ILE A 188 -8.68 4.87 -2.89
CA ILE A 188 -9.15 5.29 -4.21
C ILE A 188 -7.99 5.64 -5.15
N GLN A 189 -8.06 5.11 -6.38
CA GLN A 189 -7.21 5.50 -7.48
C GLN A 189 -7.83 6.67 -8.26
N LEU A 190 -7.02 7.67 -8.58
CA LEU A 190 -7.41 8.83 -9.36
C LEU A 190 -6.55 8.87 -10.64
N GLU A 191 -7.19 8.76 -11.79
CA GLU A 191 -6.54 8.66 -13.11
C GLU A 191 -6.35 10.04 -13.75
N ASN A 192 -7.12 11.04 -13.34
CA ASN A 192 -7.08 12.36 -13.95
C ASN A 192 -7.50 13.48 -13.00
N GLY A 193 -7.20 14.72 -13.41
CA GLY A 193 -7.49 15.91 -12.61
C GLY A 193 -8.97 16.18 -12.38
N ARG A 194 -9.87 15.69 -13.25
CA ARG A 194 -11.32 15.82 -13.02
C ARG A 194 -11.76 14.95 -11.85
N GLN A 195 -11.36 13.68 -11.85
CA GLN A 195 -11.64 12.75 -10.75
C GLN A 195 -11.08 13.29 -9.42
N LEU A 196 -9.85 13.82 -9.41
CA LEU A 196 -9.28 14.48 -8.24
C LEU A 196 -10.15 15.63 -7.73
N ASN A 197 -10.53 16.57 -8.60
CA ASN A 197 -11.33 17.73 -8.19
C ASN A 197 -12.69 17.30 -7.63
N THR A 198 -13.37 16.37 -8.31
CA THR A 198 -14.65 15.82 -7.85
C THR A 198 -14.48 15.12 -6.50
N PHE A 199 -13.48 14.24 -6.37
CA PHE A 199 -13.19 13.52 -5.13
C PHE A 199 -12.97 14.47 -3.96
N ILE A 200 -12.18 15.53 -4.16
CA ILE A 200 -11.88 16.50 -3.11
C ILE A 200 -13.12 17.28 -2.68
N LEU A 201 -13.96 17.70 -3.64
CA LEU A 201 -15.24 18.36 -3.32
C LEU A 201 -16.14 17.45 -2.49
N LEU A 202 -16.24 16.17 -2.87
CA LEU A 202 -17.05 15.20 -2.14
C LEU A 202 -16.45 14.91 -0.75
N LEU A 203 -15.14 14.70 -0.64
CA LEU A 203 -14.47 14.49 0.64
C LEU A 203 -14.60 15.68 1.61
N ASP A 204 -14.80 16.89 1.09
CA ASP A 204 -15.07 18.08 1.90
C ASP A 204 -16.49 18.10 2.47
N LEU A 205 -17.45 17.43 1.82
CA LEU A 205 -18.82 17.28 2.31
C LEU A 205 -18.92 16.21 3.42
N PHE A 206 -18.13 15.13 3.32
CA PHE A 206 -18.11 14.02 4.27
C PHE A 206 -16.90 14.11 5.21
N VAL A 207 -17.00 14.97 6.22
CA VAL A 207 -15.86 15.38 7.05
C VAL A 207 -15.30 14.27 7.95
N GLY A 208 -16.08 13.23 8.23
CA GLY A 208 -15.69 12.07 9.02
C GLY A 208 -14.92 11.01 8.23
N VAL A 209 -14.94 11.06 6.90
CA VAL A 209 -14.30 10.05 6.05
C VAL A 209 -12.78 10.23 6.02
N ARG A 210 -12.06 9.14 6.28
CA ARG A 210 -10.62 9.05 6.06
C ARG A 210 -10.37 8.37 4.73
N ALA A 211 -9.39 8.87 3.98
CA ALA A 211 -9.07 8.31 2.69
C ALA A 211 -7.56 8.15 2.48
N LEU A 212 -7.20 7.07 1.78
CA LEU A 212 -5.91 6.90 1.12
C LEU A 212 -6.14 7.07 -0.39
N ALA A 213 -5.61 8.14 -0.97
CA ALA A 213 -5.69 8.37 -2.41
C ALA A 213 -4.33 8.14 -3.08
N PHE A 214 -4.36 7.64 -4.31
CA PHE A 214 -3.19 7.46 -5.13
C PHE A 214 -3.52 7.73 -6.60
N ALA A 215 -2.51 8.12 -7.35
CA ALA A 215 -2.70 8.56 -8.73
C ALA A 215 -1.43 8.34 -9.53
N ASP A 216 -1.55 8.42 -10.86
CA ASP A 216 -0.38 8.44 -11.72
C ASP A 216 0.50 9.66 -11.44
N ALA A 217 1.79 9.52 -11.78
CA ALA A 217 2.82 10.55 -11.56
C ALA A 217 2.42 11.95 -12.07
N SER A 218 1.64 12.04 -13.16
CA SER A 218 1.19 13.31 -13.71
C SER A 218 0.21 14.07 -12.80
N ILE A 219 -0.49 13.37 -11.92
CA ILE A 219 -1.52 13.92 -11.02
C ILE A 219 -0.99 14.09 -9.59
N GLU A 220 0.06 13.34 -9.20
CA GLU A 220 0.67 13.40 -7.86
C GLU A 220 0.91 14.83 -7.33
N PRO A 221 1.45 15.81 -8.09
CA PRO A 221 1.64 17.17 -7.58
C PRO A 221 0.34 17.84 -7.12
N ALA A 222 -0.75 17.69 -7.88
CA ALA A 222 -2.05 18.25 -7.51
C ALA A 222 -2.66 17.52 -6.30
N LEU A 223 -2.47 16.19 -6.24
CA LEU A 223 -2.89 15.37 -5.11
C LEU A 223 -2.15 15.76 -3.81
N ILE A 224 -0.85 16.06 -3.88
CA ILE A 224 -0.05 16.53 -2.75
C ILE A 224 -0.59 17.86 -2.21
N GLU A 225 -0.86 18.84 -3.08
CA GLU A 225 -1.41 20.14 -2.66
C GLU A 225 -2.82 19.98 -2.05
N ALA A 226 -3.65 19.10 -2.62
CA ALA A 226 -4.96 18.79 -2.06
C ALA A 226 -4.87 18.14 -0.67
N ALA A 227 -3.92 17.23 -0.47
CA ALA A 227 -3.68 16.58 0.81
C ALA A 227 -3.12 17.55 1.86
N ALA A 228 -2.29 18.53 1.48
CA ALA A 228 -1.64 19.44 2.43
C ALA A 228 -2.61 20.16 3.38
N SER A 229 -3.82 20.47 2.90
CA SER A 229 -4.89 21.10 3.70
C SER A 229 -5.82 20.11 4.42
N ARG A 230 -5.70 18.80 4.16
CA ARG A 230 -6.64 17.77 4.61
C ARG A 230 -5.92 16.66 5.38
N ARG A 231 -5.96 16.72 6.72
CA ARG A 231 -5.33 15.70 7.58
C ARG A 231 -5.89 14.29 7.35
N ARG A 232 -7.20 14.18 7.08
CA ARG A 232 -7.91 12.93 6.81
C ARG A 232 -7.64 12.31 5.43
N LEU A 233 -6.90 13.02 4.57
CA LEU A 233 -6.47 12.53 3.26
C LEU A 233 -4.98 12.17 3.34
N LEU A 234 -4.71 10.87 3.44
CA LEU A 234 -3.38 10.32 3.23
C LEU A 234 -3.20 10.06 1.74
N VAL A 235 -1.96 10.16 1.26
CA VAL A 235 -1.65 9.98 -0.15
C VAL A 235 -0.50 9.01 -0.32
N ARG A 236 -0.56 8.19 -1.36
CA ARG A 236 0.57 7.37 -1.80
C ARG A 236 1.28 8.09 -2.95
N ILE A 237 2.57 8.38 -2.78
CA ILE A 237 3.38 9.18 -3.71
C ILE A 237 4.68 8.43 -4.00
N GLY A 238 4.87 7.98 -5.24
CA GLY A 238 6.07 7.28 -5.68
C GLY A 238 7.11 8.18 -6.34
N GLU A 239 6.69 9.04 -7.26
CA GLU A 239 7.62 9.78 -8.13
C GLU A 239 7.98 11.16 -7.54
N HIS A 240 7.02 11.83 -6.89
CA HIS A 240 7.20 13.19 -6.37
C HIS A 240 7.54 13.24 -4.86
N ILE A 241 8.27 12.26 -4.34
CA ILE A 241 8.67 12.17 -2.92
C ILE A 241 9.28 13.48 -2.37
N PRO A 242 10.21 14.18 -3.07
CA PRO A 242 10.76 15.44 -2.55
C PRO A 242 9.70 16.55 -2.40
N LEU A 243 8.76 16.64 -3.33
CA LEU A 243 7.64 17.59 -3.24
C LEU A 243 6.71 17.21 -2.09
N ALA A 244 6.38 15.93 -1.95
CA ALA A 244 5.56 15.43 -0.84
C ALA A 244 6.20 15.73 0.52
N LEU A 245 7.51 15.50 0.69
CA LEU A 245 8.22 15.86 1.91
C LEU A 245 8.14 17.36 2.23
N SER A 246 8.27 18.21 1.21
CA SER A 246 8.21 19.67 1.37
C SER A 246 6.84 20.19 1.79
N ARG A 247 5.76 19.52 1.35
CA ARG A 247 4.37 19.95 1.57
C ARG A 247 3.67 19.23 2.73
N LEU A 248 3.95 17.95 2.90
CA LEU A 248 3.25 17.05 3.81
C LEU A 248 4.13 16.62 5.00
N GLY A 249 5.42 16.93 4.98
CA GLY A 249 6.38 16.30 5.89
C GLY A 249 6.39 14.79 5.65
N THR A 250 6.25 13.99 6.71
CA THR A 250 6.21 12.53 6.59
C THR A 250 4.81 11.95 6.37
N ARG A 251 3.76 12.79 6.21
CA ARG A 251 2.36 12.34 6.11
C ARG A 251 1.97 11.92 4.68
N PHE A 252 2.67 10.91 4.17
CA PHE A 252 2.35 10.21 2.92
C PHE A 252 3.01 8.82 2.95
N ILE A 253 2.58 7.95 2.05
CA ILE A 253 3.15 6.61 1.87
C ILE A 253 3.97 6.61 0.58
N PRO A 254 5.24 6.18 0.61
CA PRO A 254 6.11 6.30 -0.56
C PRO A 254 5.87 5.22 -1.62
N TYR A 255 5.18 4.13 -1.27
CA TYR A 255 5.08 2.96 -2.14
C TYR A 255 3.98 1.98 -1.71
N ALA A 256 3.51 1.17 -2.65
CA ALA A 256 2.77 -0.08 -2.45
C ALA A 256 3.15 -1.01 -3.61
N SER A 257 3.19 -2.32 -3.37
CA SER A 257 3.69 -3.24 -4.39
C SER A 257 2.70 -3.50 -5.52
N GLU A 258 1.38 -3.42 -5.25
CA GLU A 258 0.32 -3.83 -6.20
C GLU A 258 0.57 -5.23 -6.78
N ALA A 259 1.19 -6.09 -6.00
CA ALA A 259 1.58 -7.41 -6.44
C ALA A 259 0.35 -8.33 -6.50
N ILE A 260 0.42 -9.30 -7.41
CA ILE A 260 -0.56 -10.39 -7.51
C ILE A 260 -0.04 -11.67 -6.83
N LEU A 261 1.19 -11.66 -6.34
CA LEU A 261 1.83 -12.76 -5.59
C LEU A 261 2.62 -12.22 -4.37
N PRO A 262 2.67 -12.95 -3.25
CA PRO A 262 3.47 -12.55 -2.09
C PRO A 262 4.98 -12.42 -2.37
N GLU A 263 5.55 -13.29 -3.21
CA GLU A 263 6.96 -13.20 -3.58
C GLU A 263 7.24 -11.95 -4.42
N GLN A 264 6.32 -11.62 -5.33
CA GLN A 264 6.42 -10.40 -6.12
C GLN A 264 6.33 -9.16 -5.22
N MET A 265 5.46 -9.18 -4.20
CA MET A 265 5.38 -8.14 -3.18
C MET A 265 6.73 -7.95 -2.48
N LEU A 266 7.34 -9.03 -1.98
CA LEU A 266 8.66 -8.99 -1.34
C LEU A 266 9.72 -8.38 -2.27
N GLY A 267 9.81 -8.91 -3.48
CA GLY A 267 10.76 -8.45 -4.50
C GLY A 267 10.62 -6.97 -4.83
N ARG A 268 9.38 -6.52 -5.08
CA ARG A 268 9.05 -5.13 -5.39
C ARG A 268 9.39 -4.20 -4.23
N TRP A 269 9.14 -4.59 -2.97
CA TRP A 269 9.54 -3.80 -1.80
C TRP A 269 11.06 -3.70 -1.64
N ILE A 270 11.82 -4.78 -1.90
CA ILE A 270 13.29 -4.73 -1.86
C ILE A 270 13.81 -3.70 -2.87
N VAL A 271 13.32 -3.76 -4.10
CA VAL A 271 13.69 -2.82 -5.17
C VAL A 271 13.27 -1.40 -4.81
N ALA A 272 12.05 -1.20 -4.34
CA ALA A 272 11.53 0.10 -3.95
C ALA A 272 12.36 0.73 -2.82
N ARG A 273 12.75 -0.04 -1.79
CA ARG A 273 13.63 0.45 -0.71
C ARG A 273 14.96 0.97 -1.25
N GLU A 274 15.57 0.27 -2.22
CA GLU A 274 16.82 0.74 -2.86
C GLU A 274 16.62 1.99 -3.74
N ALA A 275 15.43 2.21 -4.29
CA ALA A 275 15.08 3.43 -5.02
C ALA A 275 14.72 4.61 -4.10
N ILE A 276 14.09 4.37 -2.95
CA ILE A 276 13.60 5.42 -2.03
C ILE A 276 14.72 6.01 -1.18
N TRP A 277 15.64 5.20 -0.62
CA TRP A 277 16.64 5.73 0.31
C TRP A 277 17.56 6.83 -0.28
N PRO A 278 17.98 6.78 -1.56
CA PRO A 278 18.76 7.86 -2.16
C PRO A 278 17.94 9.17 -2.23
N VAL A 279 16.66 9.09 -2.59
CA VAL A 279 15.76 10.24 -2.69
C VAL A 279 15.57 10.89 -1.32
N LEU A 280 15.36 10.09 -0.27
CA LEU A 280 15.30 10.60 1.11
C LEU A 280 16.63 11.24 1.54
N CYS A 281 17.76 10.63 1.18
CA CYS A 281 19.07 11.19 1.49
C CYS A 281 19.27 12.58 0.85
N ASP A 282 18.85 12.74 -0.40
CA ASP A 282 18.94 14.03 -1.09
C ASP A 282 17.98 15.07 -0.50
N ALA A 283 16.83 14.64 0.01
CA ALA A 283 15.89 15.51 0.73
C ALA A 283 16.42 15.97 2.10
N TYR A 284 17.15 15.12 2.84
CA TYR A 284 17.76 15.47 4.13
C TYR A 284 19.06 16.27 4.00
N LEU A 285 19.74 16.20 2.86
CA LEU A 285 21.05 16.82 2.65
C LEU A 285 21.05 18.36 2.86
N PRO A 286 20.06 19.13 2.37
CA PRO A 286 19.95 20.56 2.67
C PRO A 286 19.84 20.86 4.16
N LEU A 287 19.12 20.03 4.93
CA LEU A 287 18.96 20.21 6.38
C LEU A 287 20.30 20.00 7.11
N ALA A 288 21.04 18.95 6.74
CA ALA A 288 22.39 18.74 7.28
C ALA A 288 23.34 19.90 6.94
N ARG A 289 23.21 20.50 5.75
CA ARG A 289 24.06 21.62 5.28
C ARG A 289 23.75 22.96 5.95
N CYS A 290 22.50 23.21 6.34
CA CYS A 290 22.13 24.46 7.02
C CYS A 290 22.39 24.42 8.54
N GLY A 291 23.03 23.35 9.05
CA GLY A 291 23.33 23.19 10.46
C GLY A 291 22.14 22.71 11.31
N TYR A 292 21.07 22.21 10.68
CA TYR A 292 19.98 21.58 11.41
C TYR A 292 20.50 20.34 12.15
N PRO A 293 20.23 20.17 13.45
CA PRO A 293 20.76 19.06 14.24
C PRO A 293 20.03 17.76 13.88
N LEU A 294 20.48 17.13 12.80
CA LEU A 294 19.88 15.91 12.27
C LEU A 294 20.48 14.69 12.98
N THR A 295 19.64 13.83 13.54
CA THR A 295 20.07 12.64 14.30
C THR A 295 19.66 11.35 13.62
N SER A 296 20.42 10.28 13.86
CA SER A 296 20.08 8.92 13.43
C SER A 296 18.69 8.50 13.92
N GLU A 297 18.35 8.87 15.15
CA GLU A 297 17.08 8.53 15.79
C GLU A 297 15.92 9.27 15.12
N ALA A 298 16.09 10.55 14.77
CA ALA A 298 15.07 11.32 14.07
C ALA A 298 14.82 10.78 12.64
N ILE A 299 15.88 10.45 11.89
CA ILE A 299 15.73 9.82 10.57
C ILE A 299 14.96 8.50 10.69
N ALA A 300 15.32 7.65 11.65
CA ALA A 300 14.66 6.36 11.83
C ALA A 300 13.16 6.54 12.13
N ALA A 301 12.81 7.49 13.00
CA ALA A 301 11.41 7.80 13.32
C ALA A 301 10.64 8.35 12.11
N ASP A 302 11.26 9.20 11.29
CA ASP A 302 10.62 9.72 10.07
C ASP A 302 10.42 8.64 9.01
N VAL A 303 11.43 7.79 8.80
CA VAL A 303 11.34 6.65 7.89
C VAL A 303 10.25 5.67 8.35
N GLN A 304 10.17 5.38 9.65
CA GLN A 304 9.10 4.53 10.19
C GLN A 304 7.71 5.11 9.95
N LYS A 305 7.56 6.43 10.09
CA LYS A 305 6.30 7.14 9.78
C LYS A 305 5.93 7.03 8.29
N LEU A 306 6.90 7.20 7.39
CA LEU A 306 6.71 7.13 5.94
C LEU A 306 6.32 5.72 5.49
N PHE A 307 6.97 4.68 6.01
CA PHE A 307 6.78 3.30 5.57
C PHE A 307 5.54 2.62 6.22
N GLY A 308 4.59 3.41 6.70
CA GLY A 308 3.30 2.90 7.20
C GLY A 308 2.92 3.34 8.61
N GLY A 309 3.81 4.00 9.34
CA GLY A 309 3.51 4.47 10.69
C GLY A 309 2.31 5.43 10.74
N HIS A 310 2.20 6.39 9.80
CA HIS A 310 1.03 7.29 9.76
C HIS A 310 -0.28 6.57 9.43
N PHE A 311 -0.22 5.58 8.54
CA PHE A 311 -1.39 4.81 8.14
C PHE A 311 -2.02 4.09 9.35
N LEU A 312 -1.19 3.57 10.27
CA LEU A 312 -1.62 2.86 11.47
C LEU A 312 -1.92 3.78 12.67
N MET A 313 -1.21 4.91 12.82
CA MET A 313 -1.43 5.85 13.94
C MET A 313 -2.85 6.46 13.93
N ASP A 314 -3.44 6.63 12.75
CA ASP A 314 -4.83 7.07 12.64
C ASP A 314 -5.82 6.05 13.24
N ASP A 315 -5.47 4.75 13.24
CA ASP A 315 -6.31 3.68 13.79
C ASP A 315 -6.12 3.54 15.32
N ASP A 316 -4.89 3.66 15.83
CA ASP A 316 -4.57 3.56 17.27
C ASP A 316 -5.12 4.75 18.09
N THR A 317 -5.12 5.96 17.52
CA THR A 317 -5.72 7.14 18.19
C THR A 317 -7.25 7.05 18.29
N ALA A 318 -7.91 6.30 17.40
CA ALA A 318 -9.32 6.00 17.49
C ALA A 318 -9.64 4.89 18.53
N GLN A 319 -8.70 3.99 18.77
CA GLN A 319 -8.81 2.92 19.76
C GLN A 319 -8.60 3.44 21.20
N ASN A 320 -7.60 4.29 21.42
CA ASN A 320 -7.30 4.90 22.74
C ASN A 320 -8.32 5.96 23.19
N ALA A 321 -9.20 6.44 22.32
CA ALA A 321 -10.33 7.30 22.69
C ALA A 321 -11.55 6.51 23.22
N ARG A 322 -11.46 5.18 23.26
CA ARG A 322 -12.53 4.26 23.73
C ARG A 322 -12.22 3.59 25.07
N GLU A 323 -11.08 3.88 25.69
CA GLU A 323 -10.74 3.53 27.08
C GLU A 323 -10.81 4.77 27.98
#